data_AF-A0AAV0ZAH2-F1
#
_entry.id   AF-A0AAV0ZAH2-F1
#
_cell.length_a   1.000
_cell.length_b   1.000
_cell.length_c   1.000
_cell.angle_alpha   90.00
_cell.angle_beta   90.00
_cell.angle_gamma   90.00
#
_symmetry.space_group_name_H-M   'P 1'
#
loop_
_entity.id
_entity.type
_entity.pdbx_description
1 polymer ?
#
loop_
_entity_poly.entity_id
_entity_poly.type
_entity_poly.pdbx_seq_one_letter_code
_entity_poly.pdbx_strand_id
1 'polypeptide(L)'
;MRKEYFIYSTKAYIGWIAPIVSLSGSVVTAFDDINVDDPDFQSIQVLAEAGMVPSKLSWKNSSNGYGSDCKEDINFFPDRFISRQDLMEWRTQVEYGFFSGIIDQISIEKAGYMDVKEITSAGVYLDMLAGDSSILRKVFGQSKRFQPSKPSTKAQAAVALTSGRMKEAISAEMSRLEAEISARQDVAKEIRSELLSRGDIQKFWDAKLSEEKNHGSDIERLYLEAVNNLVEEKFNQEKINVDFLKEQAAMDCQKQMMLSLKKEVDEISDKLASERVIYVDEKQTVQKLLRDLEFKHEEILDTKSTLEAEKEALQMLRSWVEDEARRSQARAAILSEHQRLQQLEHACVDFKSFINYVKDTWLTPYSHRLVEAWINQVLHLGNTTTNRVEFAHWKLKEMLENNLGGMCKCW
;
A
#
# COMPACT_ATOMS: atom_id res chain seq x y z
N MET A 1 -2.55 -57.37 -44.58
CA MET A 1 -2.26 -57.69 -43.18
C MET A 1 -0.78 -57.41 -42.99
N ARG A 2 -0.39 -56.52 -42.07
CA ARG A 2 1.03 -56.32 -41.78
C ARG A 2 1.61 -57.59 -41.17
N LYS A 3 2.88 -57.89 -41.43
CA LYS A 3 3.50 -59.15 -41.00
C LYS A 3 3.39 -59.32 -39.47
N GLU A 4 3.54 -58.25 -38.69
CA GLU A 4 3.33 -58.22 -37.23
C GLU A 4 1.99 -58.87 -36.80
N TYR A 5 0.88 -58.61 -37.49
CA TYR A 5 -0.44 -59.13 -37.09
C TYR A 5 -0.65 -60.60 -37.44
N PHE A 6 0.06 -61.12 -38.44
CA PHE A 6 0.08 -62.55 -38.71
C PHE A 6 0.73 -63.30 -37.54
N ILE A 7 1.77 -62.70 -36.97
CA ILE A 7 2.55 -63.25 -35.87
C ILE A 7 1.75 -63.30 -34.55
N TYR A 8 0.95 -62.27 -34.24
CA TYR A 8 0.03 -62.34 -33.09
C TYR A 8 -1.01 -63.46 -33.23
N SER A 9 -1.49 -63.73 -34.45
CA SER A 9 -2.45 -64.81 -34.73
C SER A 9 -1.82 -66.20 -34.64
N THR A 10 -0.49 -66.31 -34.66
CA THR A 10 0.27 -67.55 -34.49
C THR A 10 0.89 -67.70 -33.10
N LYS A 11 0.66 -66.78 -32.15
CA LYS A 11 1.09 -66.97 -30.74
C LYS A 11 0.49 -68.24 -30.11
N ALA A 12 -0.73 -68.63 -30.51
CA ALA A 12 -1.32 -69.92 -30.15
C ALA A 12 -0.67 -71.13 -30.88
N TYR A 13 -0.08 -70.90 -32.07
CA TYR A 13 0.66 -71.92 -32.83
C TYR A 13 2.02 -72.22 -32.20
N ILE A 14 2.71 -71.23 -31.65
CA ILE A 14 4.05 -71.38 -31.07
C ILE A 14 4.03 -72.31 -29.85
N GLY A 15 2.97 -72.28 -29.03
CA GLY A 15 2.77 -73.23 -27.93
C GLY A 15 2.54 -74.68 -28.40
N TRP A 16 2.13 -74.90 -29.66
CA TRP A 16 1.84 -76.22 -30.24
C TRP A 16 2.96 -76.74 -31.18
N ILE A 17 3.80 -75.86 -31.74
CA ILE A 17 5.05 -76.23 -32.44
C ILE A 17 6.20 -76.48 -31.42
N ALA A 18 6.03 -76.05 -30.17
CA ALA A 18 6.97 -76.21 -29.07
C ALA A 18 7.55 -77.63 -28.85
N PRO A 19 6.87 -78.77 -29.13
CA PRO A 19 7.50 -80.06 -28.95
C PRO A 19 8.61 -80.35 -29.97
N ILE A 20 8.64 -79.64 -31.10
CA ILE A 20 9.56 -79.91 -32.23
C ILE A 20 10.76 -78.94 -32.23
N VAL A 21 10.66 -77.80 -31.54
CA VAL A 21 11.71 -76.78 -31.47
C VAL A 21 11.83 -76.30 -30.02
N SER A 22 12.42 -77.12 -29.15
CA SER A 22 13.22 -76.59 -28.05
C SER A 22 14.57 -76.16 -28.61
N LEU A 23 14.60 -75.14 -29.47
CA LEU A 23 15.84 -74.51 -29.88
C LEU A 23 16.17 -73.39 -28.88
N SER A 24 16.97 -73.80 -27.89
CA SER A 24 18.13 -73.10 -27.37
C SER A 24 18.26 -71.62 -27.75
N GLY A 25 18.35 -70.75 -26.73
CA GLY A 25 18.65 -69.32 -26.86
C GLY A 25 19.85 -69.02 -27.76
N SER A 26 19.59 -68.86 -29.05
CA SER A 26 20.55 -68.38 -30.04
C SER A 26 20.76 -66.90 -29.80
N VAL A 27 22.00 -66.49 -29.54
CA VAL A 27 22.40 -65.08 -29.36
C VAL A 27 22.33 -64.30 -30.69
N VAL A 28 22.04 -64.97 -31.80
CA VAL A 28 22.06 -64.39 -33.15
C VAL A 28 20.63 -64.05 -33.61
N THR A 29 20.36 -62.76 -33.84
CA THR A 29 19.10 -62.30 -34.43
C THR A 29 18.94 -62.85 -35.85
N ALA A 30 17.75 -63.38 -36.16
CA ALA A 30 17.45 -63.95 -37.46
C ALA A 30 17.43 -62.91 -38.60
N PHE A 31 17.19 -61.63 -38.26
CA PHE A 31 17.05 -60.50 -39.18
C PHE A 31 17.85 -59.28 -38.68
N ASP A 32 18.22 -58.37 -39.59
CA ASP A 32 18.94 -57.12 -39.27
C ASP A 32 18.03 -55.99 -38.76
N ASP A 33 16.75 -56.00 -39.15
CA ASP A 33 15.78 -54.93 -38.89
C ASP A 33 14.87 -55.17 -37.67
N ILE A 34 15.10 -56.25 -36.90
CA ILE A 34 14.32 -56.59 -35.70
C ILE A 34 15.22 -56.59 -34.47
N ASN A 35 14.88 -55.79 -33.46
CA ASN A 35 15.57 -55.74 -32.16
C ASN A 35 14.95 -56.72 -31.14
N VAL A 36 15.73 -57.14 -30.14
CA VAL A 36 15.31 -58.00 -29.02
C VAL A 36 14.18 -57.37 -28.18
N ASP A 37 14.12 -56.03 -28.13
CA ASP A 37 13.10 -55.29 -27.40
C ASP A 37 11.74 -55.21 -28.13
N ASP A 38 11.64 -55.71 -29.36
CA ASP A 38 10.39 -55.72 -30.12
C ASP A 38 9.37 -56.70 -29.48
N PRO A 39 8.10 -56.30 -29.23
CA PRO A 39 7.09 -57.17 -28.61
C PRO A 39 6.76 -58.44 -29.41
N ASP A 40 7.13 -58.48 -30.69
CA ASP A 40 6.98 -59.62 -31.59
C ASP A 40 8.30 -60.35 -31.88
N PHE A 41 9.43 -59.88 -31.32
CA PHE A 41 10.76 -60.47 -31.50
C PHE A 41 10.74 -61.99 -31.32
N GLN A 42 10.23 -62.48 -30.18
CA GLN A 42 10.24 -63.91 -29.87
C GLN A 42 9.46 -64.72 -30.91
N SER A 43 8.33 -64.20 -31.36
CA SER A 43 7.49 -64.89 -32.32
C SER A 43 8.10 -64.88 -33.73
N ILE A 44 8.73 -63.77 -34.13
CA ILE A 44 9.46 -63.64 -35.40
C ILE A 44 10.67 -64.57 -35.42
N GLN A 45 11.43 -64.59 -34.31
CA GLN A 45 12.60 -65.43 -34.14
C GLN A 45 12.24 -66.92 -34.23
N VAL A 46 11.19 -67.36 -33.52
CA VAL A 46 10.73 -68.75 -33.56
C VAL A 46 10.30 -69.15 -34.97
N LEU A 47 9.62 -68.28 -35.72
CA LEU A 47 9.24 -68.56 -37.11
C LEU A 47 10.47 -68.74 -38.02
N ALA A 48 11.50 -67.93 -37.83
CA ALA A 48 12.74 -68.05 -38.58
C ALA A 48 13.55 -69.30 -38.20
N GLU A 49 13.61 -69.64 -36.91
CA GLU A 49 14.28 -70.84 -36.40
C GLU A 49 13.57 -72.13 -36.82
N ALA A 50 12.23 -72.09 -36.87
CA ALA A 50 11.42 -73.17 -37.43
C ALA A 50 11.58 -73.30 -38.96
N GLY A 51 12.35 -72.41 -39.59
CA GLY A 51 12.63 -72.38 -41.04
C GLY A 51 11.49 -71.83 -41.89
N MET A 52 10.42 -71.32 -41.28
CA MET A 52 9.19 -70.89 -41.97
C MET A 52 9.37 -69.61 -42.78
N VAL A 53 10.32 -68.77 -42.36
CA VAL A 53 10.66 -67.51 -43.03
C VAL A 53 12.15 -67.53 -43.40
N PRO A 54 12.52 -67.20 -44.65
CA PRO A 54 13.91 -67.09 -45.05
C PRO A 54 14.64 -66.07 -44.16
N SER A 55 15.72 -66.50 -43.53
CA SER A 55 16.48 -65.70 -42.56
C SER A 55 17.98 -66.01 -42.64
N LYS A 56 18.81 -65.26 -41.90
CA LYS A 56 20.25 -65.54 -41.78
C LYS A 56 20.57 -66.95 -41.27
N LEU A 57 19.62 -67.54 -40.56
CA LEU A 57 19.75 -68.89 -39.99
C LEU A 57 19.59 -69.96 -41.07
N SER A 58 18.90 -69.66 -42.18
CA SER A 58 18.68 -70.57 -43.31
C SER A 58 19.92 -70.69 -44.22
N TRP A 59 20.65 -69.59 -44.44
CA TRP A 59 21.73 -69.49 -45.44
C TRP A 59 23.08 -70.10 -45.00
N LYS A 60 23.34 -70.16 -43.69
CA LYS A 60 24.66 -70.55 -43.16
C LYS A 60 25.06 -72.01 -43.38
N ASN A 61 24.15 -72.88 -43.84
CA ASN A 61 24.43 -74.29 -44.04
C ASN A 61 24.89 -74.65 -45.47
N SER A 62 25.04 -73.68 -46.40
CA SER A 62 25.22 -73.98 -47.84
C SER A 62 26.47 -73.39 -48.52
N SER A 63 27.21 -72.43 -47.95
CA SER A 63 28.34 -71.82 -48.69
C SER A 63 29.69 -72.50 -48.39
N ASN A 64 30.10 -73.43 -49.25
CA ASN A 64 31.52 -73.65 -49.51
C ASN A 64 32.06 -72.43 -50.27
N GLY A 65 33.21 -71.93 -49.83
CA GLY A 65 33.66 -70.56 -50.07
C GLY A 65 33.89 -70.15 -51.52
N TYR A 66 33.63 -68.87 -51.79
CA TYR A 66 34.54 -67.93 -52.43
C TYR A 66 34.01 -66.52 -52.09
N GLY A 67 34.90 -65.65 -51.61
CA GLY A 67 34.56 -64.34 -51.05
C GLY A 67 33.86 -63.42 -52.05
N SER A 68 32.65 -63.02 -51.69
CA SER A 68 32.04 -61.76 -52.13
C SER A 68 31.58 -61.04 -50.86
N ASP A 69 32.28 -59.96 -50.51
CA ASP A 69 32.08 -59.11 -49.32
C ASP A 69 30.79 -58.26 -49.39
N CYS A 70 29.72 -58.79 -49.99
CA CYS A 70 28.39 -58.24 -49.87
C CYS A 70 27.63 -59.04 -48.81
N LYS A 71 27.70 -58.60 -47.54
CA LYS A 71 26.65 -58.96 -46.57
C LYS A 71 25.34 -58.38 -47.12
N GLU A 72 24.53 -59.21 -47.77
CA GLU A 72 23.15 -58.82 -48.02
C GLU A 72 22.46 -58.68 -46.66
N ASP A 73 21.99 -57.47 -46.35
CA ASP A 73 21.18 -57.21 -45.17
C ASP A 73 19.87 -58.02 -45.31
N ILE A 74 19.68 -59.03 -44.45
CA ILE A 74 18.50 -59.89 -44.48
C ILE A 74 17.46 -59.27 -43.54
N ASN A 75 16.47 -58.61 -44.13
CA ASN A 75 15.43 -57.87 -43.43
C ASN A 75 14.07 -58.58 -43.48
N PHE A 76 13.33 -58.57 -42.37
CA PHE A 76 11.99 -59.13 -42.25
C PHE A 76 10.91 -58.20 -42.81
N PHE A 77 11.10 -56.89 -42.67
CA PHE A 77 10.17 -55.81 -42.98
C PHE A 77 8.81 -55.96 -42.25
N PRO A 78 8.77 -55.78 -40.91
CA PRO A 78 7.58 -56.05 -40.10
C PRO A 78 6.36 -55.22 -40.52
N ASP A 79 6.58 -53.97 -40.94
CA ASP A 79 5.54 -53.04 -41.40
C ASP A 79 4.97 -53.36 -42.78
N ARG A 80 5.66 -54.20 -43.56
CA ARG A 80 5.22 -54.54 -44.91
C ARG A 80 4.01 -55.47 -44.86
N PHE A 81 3.09 -55.30 -45.81
CA PHE A 81 2.00 -56.26 -45.98
C PHE A 81 2.53 -57.59 -46.49
N ILE A 82 2.08 -58.69 -45.87
CA ILE A 82 2.37 -60.04 -46.36
C ILE A 82 1.69 -60.24 -47.72
N SER A 83 2.45 -60.68 -48.72
CA SER A 83 1.92 -60.99 -50.05
C SER A 83 1.13 -62.29 -50.03
N ARG A 84 0.32 -62.53 -51.06
CA ARG A 84 -0.41 -63.81 -51.21
C ARG A 84 0.55 -64.97 -51.35
N GLN A 85 1.63 -64.75 -52.10
CA GLN A 85 2.66 -65.77 -52.28
C GLN A 85 3.37 -66.09 -50.96
N ASP A 86 3.82 -65.08 -50.22
CA ASP A 86 4.55 -65.29 -48.96
C ASP A 86 3.66 -65.96 -47.91
N LEU A 87 2.38 -65.57 -47.82
CA LEU A 87 1.41 -66.20 -46.91
C LEU A 87 1.26 -67.70 -47.21
N MET A 88 1.21 -68.07 -48.49
CA MET A 88 1.08 -69.46 -48.90
C MET A 88 2.39 -70.22 -48.73
N GLU A 89 3.53 -69.63 -49.05
CA GLU A 89 4.85 -70.20 -48.80
C GLU A 89 5.03 -70.55 -47.32
N TRP A 90 4.75 -69.60 -46.42
CA TRP A 90 4.84 -69.83 -44.97
C TRP A 90 3.86 -70.90 -44.50
N ARG A 91 2.66 -70.95 -45.08
CA ARG A 91 1.62 -71.91 -44.67
C ARG A 91 1.87 -73.33 -45.17
N THR A 92 2.38 -73.47 -46.39
CA THR A 92 2.59 -74.76 -47.07
C THR A 92 3.72 -75.56 -46.45
N GLN A 93 4.76 -74.89 -45.93
CA GLN A 93 5.81 -75.53 -45.14
C GLN A 93 5.26 -76.18 -43.87
N VAL A 94 4.25 -75.57 -43.22
CA VAL A 94 3.57 -76.16 -42.05
C VAL A 94 2.59 -77.27 -42.44
N GLU A 95 1.94 -77.18 -43.61
CA GLU A 95 0.94 -78.17 -44.05
C GLU A 95 1.54 -79.43 -44.67
N TYR A 96 2.63 -79.29 -45.44
CA TYR A 96 3.22 -80.38 -46.22
C TYR A 96 4.65 -80.74 -45.79
N GLY A 97 5.30 -79.94 -44.93
CA GLY A 97 6.68 -80.14 -44.47
C GLY A 97 7.72 -79.49 -45.38
N PHE A 98 9.00 -79.44 -44.94
CA PHE A 98 10.11 -78.90 -45.73
C PHE A 98 10.39 -79.77 -46.96
N PHE A 99 10.22 -79.19 -48.15
CA PHE A 99 10.44 -79.85 -49.42
C PHE A 99 11.60 -79.17 -50.16
N SER A 100 12.78 -79.81 -50.22
CA SER A 100 14.00 -79.21 -50.82
C SER A 100 14.54 -79.96 -52.04
N GLY A 101 13.72 -80.71 -52.76
CA GLY A 101 14.17 -81.42 -53.95
C GLY A 101 13.03 -81.75 -54.88
N ILE A 102 13.19 -81.35 -56.15
CA ILE A 102 12.27 -81.58 -57.29
C ILE A 102 11.22 -80.47 -57.45
N ILE A 103 11.69 -79.26 -57.81
CA ILE A 103 10.85 -78.23 -58.43
C ILE A 103 11.02 -78.25 -59.96
N ASP A 104 12.16 -78.73 -60.46
CA ASP A 104 12.50 -78.70 -61.89
C ASP A 104 11.57 -79.54 -62.79
N GLN A 105 10.67 -80.34 -62.21
CA GLN A 105 9.75 -81.22 -62.93
C GLN A 105 8.28 -81.13 -62.48
N ILE A 106 7.88 -80.07 -61.77
CA ILE A 106 6.43 -79.80 -61.64
C ILE A 106 6.00 -79.13 -62.94
N SER A 107 5.46 -79.92 -63.88
CA SER A 107 4.97 -79.41 -65.15
C SER A 107 3.94 -78.29 -64.92
N ILE A 108 4.39 -77.06 -65.18
CA ILE A 108 3.62 -75.80 -65.17
C ILE A 108 2.27 -75.94 -65.91
N GLU A 109 2.16 -76.91 -66.83
CA GLU A 109 0.95 -77.23 -67.59
C GLU A 109 -0.28 -77.61 -66.75
N LYS A 110 -0.13 -78.04 -65.49
CA LYS A 110 -1.27 -78.40 -64.61
C LYS A 110 -1.75 -77.25 -63.71
N ALA A 111 -1.09 -76.10 -63.74
CA ALA A 111 -1.43 -74.96 -62.90
C ALA A 111 -2.55 -74.12 -63.57
N GLY A 112 -3.77 -74.18 -63.02
CA GLY A 112 -4.98 -73.56 -63.60
C GLY A 112 -5.08 -72.03 -63.53
N TYR A 113 -3.97 -71.31 -63.33
CA TYR A 113 -3.95 -69.85 -63.23
C TYR A 113 -3.39 -69.20 -64.51
N MET A 114 -3.83 -67.97 -64.82
CA MET A 114 -3.31 -67.24 -65.98
C MET A 114 -1.94 -66.60 -65.74
N ASP A 115 -1.61 -66.33 -64.47
CA ASP A 115 -0.40 -65.62 -64.01
C ASP A 115 0.64 -66.58 -63.39
N VAL A 116 0.64 -67.85 -63.80
CA VAL A 116 1.55 -68.88 -63.26
C VAL A 116 3.02 -68.52 -63.46
N LYS A 117 3.37 -67.79 -64.53
CA LYS A 117 4.75 -67.34 -64.78
C LYS A 117 5.25 -66.32 -63.76
N GLU A 118 4.35 -65.65 -63.03
CA GLU A 118 4.70 -64.67 -62.00
C GLU A 118 4.85 -65.33 -60.61
N ILE A 119 4.48 -66.60 -60.47
CA ILE A 119 4.58 -67.36 -59.21
C ILE A 119 5.99 -67.93 -59.11
N THR A 120 6.72 -67.53 -58.07
CA THR A 120 8.10 -68.01 -57.84
C THR A 120 8.22 -68.98 -56.68
N SER A 121 7.13 -69.19 -55.93
CA SER A 121 7.08 -70.04 -54.73
C SER A 121 6.74 -71.49 -55.06
N ALA A 122 7.60 -72.41 -54.64
CA ALA A 122 7.38 -73.85 -54.76
C ALA A 122 6.21 -74.34 -53.91
N GLY A 123 6.01 -73.76 -52.73
CA GLY A 123 4.92 -74.11 -51.82
C GLY A 123 3.55 -73.89 -52.46
N VAL A 124 3.39 -72.80 -53.22
CA VAL A 124 2.15 -72.51 -53.96
C VAL A 124 1.82 -73.61 -54.99
N TYR A 125 2.82 -74.13 -55.71
CA TYR A 125 2.61 -75.24 -56.65
C TYR A 125 2.24 -76.55 -55.96
N LEU A 126 2.89 -76.87 -54.84
CA LEU A 126 2.59 -78.07 -54.07
C LEU A 126 1.13 -78.07 -53.56
N ASP A 127 0.64 -76.94 -53.07
CA ASP A 127 -0.75 -76.83 -52.62
C ASP A 127 -1.77 -76.91 -53.76
N MET A 128 -1.43 -76.46 -54.97
CA MET A 128 -2.29 -76.63 -56.16
C MET A 128 -2.51 -78.10 -56.52
N LEU A 129 -1.52 -78.96 -56.26
CA LEU A 129 -1.63 -80.40 -56.49
C LEU A 129 -2.51 -81.09 -55.44
N ALA A 130 -2.77 -80.45 -54.29
CA ALA A 130 -3.59 -80.99 -53.22
C ALA A 130 -5.11 -80.97 -53.49
N GLY A 131 -5.54 -80.43 -54.64
CA GLY A 131 -6.93 -80.53 -55.11
C GLY A 131 -7.95 -79.88 -54.17
N ASP A 132 -8.96 -80.63 -53.72
CA ASP A 132 -10.00 -80.12 -52.80
C ASP A 132 -9.48 -79.86 -51.38
N SER A 133 -8.32 -80.42 -51.02
CA SER A 133 -7.67 -80.16 -49.73
C SER A 133 -6.82 -78.88 -49.72
N SER A 134 -6.58 -78.28 -50.88
CA SER A 134 -5.79 -77.06 -51.09
C SER A 134 -6.19 -75.91 -50.16
N ILE A 135 -5.22 -75.38 -49.44
CA ILE A 135 -5.39 -74.18 -48.60
C ILE A 135 -5.57 -72.95 -49.50
N LEU A 136 -4.85 -72.87 -50.61
CA LEU A 136 -4.96 -71.81 -51.62
C LEU A 136 -6.40 -71.65 -52.09
N ARG A 137 -7.08 -72.75 -52.43
CA ARG A 137 -8.48 -72.74 -52.89
C ARG A 137 -9.46 -72.38 -51.76
N LYS A 138 -9.17 -72.77 -50.51
CA LYS A 138 -9.99 -72.41 -49.34
C LYS A 138 -9.88 -70.92 -49.00
N VAL A 139 -8.69 -70.34 -49.12
CA VAL A 139 -8.39 -68.95 -48.75
C VAL A 139 -8.76 -67.96 -49.85
N PHE A 140 -8.43 -68.28 -51.10
CA PHE A 140 -8.55 -67.37 -52.24
C PHE A 140 -9.65 -67.77 -53.23
N GLY A 141 -10.31 -68.91 -53.02
CA GLY A 141 -11.33 -69.44 -53.93
C GLY A 141 -10.76 -69.94 -55.26
N GLN A 142 -11.65 -70.29 -56.19
CA GLN A 142 -11.28 -70.69 -57.56
C GLN A 142 -11.11 -69.47 -58.48
N SER A 143 -10.17 -68.58 -58.15
CA SER A 143 -9.84 -67.47 -59.03
C SER A 143 -9.08 -67.94 -60.28
N LYS A 144 -9.31 -67.32 -61.44
CA LYS A 144 -8.51 -67.56 -62.66
C LYS A 144 -7.13 -66.89 -62.63
N ARG A 145 -6.93 -65.92 -61.71
CA ARG A 145 -5.67 -65.19 -61.48
C ARG A 145 -5.32 -65.17 -59.99
N PHE A 146 -4.10 -65.53 -59.63
CA PHE A 146 -3.66 -65.61 -58.23
C PHE A 146 -3.19 -64.25 -57.68
N GLN A 147 -2.48 -63.47 -58.49
CA GLN A 147 -1.85 -62.18 -58.16
C GLN A 147 -0.84 -62.33 -56.99
N PRO A 148 0.31 -62.98 -57.21
CA PRO A 148 1.23 -63.37 -56.14
C PRO A 148 1.75 -62.20 -55.29
N SER A 149 1.97 -61.04 -55.91
CA SER A 149 2.47 -59.81 -55.27
C SER A 149 1.41 -59.02 -54.50
N LYS A 150 0.12 -59.35 -54.63
CA LYS A 150 -0.96 -58.63 -53.96
C LYS A 150 -0.93 -58.87 -52.45
N PRO A 151 -1.20 -57.87 -51.60
CA PRO A 151 -1.28 -58.08 -50.15
C PRO A 151 -2.47 -58.94 -49.74
N SER A 152 -2.28 -59.78 -48.72
CA SER A 152 -3.31 -60.64 -48.13
C SER A 152 -4.13 -59.91 -47.05
N THR A 153 -5.43 -60.16 -46.97
CA THR A 153 -6.30 -59.57 -45.93
C THR A 153 -6.19 -60.34 -44.60
N LYS A 154 -6.64 -59.72 -43.49
CA LYS A 154 -6.64 -60.40 -42.18
C LYS A 154 -7.53 -61.64 -42.17
N ALA A 155 -8.69 -61.57 -42.83
CA ALA A 155 -9.58 -62.72 -42.98
C ALA A 155 -8.95 -63.86 -43.80
N GLN A 156 -8.25 -63.52 -44.89
CA GLN A 156 -7.54 -64.53 -45.70
C GLN A 156 -6.47 -65.24 -44.90
N ALA A 157 -5.67 -64.50 -44.14
CA ALA A 157 -4.67 -65.08 -43.26
C ALA A 157 -5.29 -65.94 -42.14
N ALA A 158 -6.38 -65.49 -41.52
CA ALA A 158 -7.08 -66.28 -40.51
C ALA A 158 -7.57 -67.61 -41.09
N VAL A 159 -8.24 -67.59 -42.25
CA VAL A 159 -8.68 -68.81 -42.93
C VAL A 159 -7.50 -69.71 -43.31
N ALA A 160 -6.38 -69.13 -43.75
CA ALA A 160 -5.19 -69.88 -44.12
C ALA A 160 -4.61 -70.62 -42.91
N LEU A 161 -4.52 -69.93 -41.77
CA LEU A 161 -4.06 -70.50 -40.52
C LEU A 161 -5.01 -71.61 -40.06
N THR A 162 -6.31 -71.31 -39.88
CA THR A 162 -7.28 -72.24 -39.30
C THR A 162 -7.70 -73.41 -40.21
N SER A 163 -7.22 -73.45 -41.46
CA SER A 163 -7.48 -74.56 -42.40
C SER A 163 -6.39 -75.62 -42.36
N GLY A 164 -6.63 -76.79 -42.95
CA GLY A 164 -5.64 -77.88 -43.04
C GLY A 164 -5.52 -78.65 -41.72
N ARG A 165 -4.33 -79.22 -41.45
CA ARG A 165 -4.06 -80.08 -40.26
C ARG A 165 -4.33 -79.45 -38.89
N MET A 166 -4.42 -78.13 -38.81
CA MET A 166 -4.62 -77.40 -37.55
C MET A 166 -6.08 -77.09 -37.27
N LYS A 167 -6.99 -77.39 -38.20
CA LYS A 167 -8.42 -77.14 -38.03
C LYS A 167 -8.97 -77.90 -36.82
N GLU A 168 -8.68 -79.20 -36.74
CA GLU A 168 -9.19 -80.09 -35.69
C GLU A 168 -8.66 -79.69 -34.31
N ALA A 169 -7.38 -79.31 -34.24
CA ALA A 169 -6.72 -78.82 -33.04
C ALA A 169 -7.38 -77.54 -32.49
N ILE A 170 -7.59 -76.55 -33.37
CA ILE A 170 -8.21 -75.27 -32.99
C ILE A 170 -9.66 -75.49 -32.56
N SER A 171 -10.41 -76.33 -33.27
CA SER A 171 -11.79 -76.67 -32.88
C SER A 171 -11.85 -77.35 -31.51
N ALA A 172 -10.93 -78.26 -31.19
CA ALA A 172 -10.87 -78.90 -29.88
C ALA A 172 -10.59 -77.90 -28.73
N GLU A 173 -9.65 -76.98 -28.92
CA GLU A 173 -9.36 -75.93 -27.93
C GLU A 173 -10.52 -74.96 -27.75
N MET A 174 -11.22 -74.60 -28.84
CA MET A 174 -12.42 -73.77 -28.77
C MET A 174 -13.51 -74.46 -27.93
N SER A 175 -13.79 -75.75 -28.19
CA SER A 175 -14.76 -76.50 -27.39
C SER A 175 -14.35 -76.63 -25.92
N ARG A 176 -13.06 -76.79 -25.62
CA ARG A 176 -12.54 -76.84 -24.25
C ARG A 176 -12.78 -75.51 -23.52
N LEU A 177 -12.46 -74.38 -24.15
CA LEU A 177 -12.66 -73.05 -23.58
C LEU A 177 -14.14 -72.72 -23.38
N GLU A 178 -15.00 -73.08 -24.33
CA GLU A 178 -16.45 -72.91 -24.22
C GLU A 178 -17.02 -73.68 -23.02
N ALA A 179 -16.55 -74.92 -22.80
CA ALA A 179 -16.93 -75.71 -21.64
C ALA A 179 -16.43 -75.09 -20.33
N GLU A 180 -15.20 -74.59 -20.28
CA GLU A 180 -14.64 -73.91 -19.11
C GLU A 180 -15.40 -72.62 -18.76
N ILE A 181 -15.75 -71.81 -19.76
CA ILE A 181 -16.54 -70.59 -19.58
C ILE A 181 -17.94 -70.93 -19.05
N SER A 182 -18.57 -71.94 -19.64
CA SER A 182 -19.89 -72.40 -19.22
C SER A 182 -19.87 -72.88 -17.76
N ALA A 183 -18.86 -73.66 -17.36
CA ALA A 183 -18.68 -74.10 -15.97
C ALA A 183 -18.51 -72.93 -14.99
N ARG A 184 -17.67 -71.93 -15.33
CA ARG A 184 -17.51 -70.72 -14.49
C ARG A 184 -18.81 -69.93 -14.36
N GLN A 185 -19.57 -69.85 -15.44
CA GLN A 185 -20.84 -69.14 -15.45
C GLN A 185 -21.87 -69.84 -14.55
N ASP A 186 -21.88 -71.16 -14.53
CA ASP A 186 -22.78 -71.94 -13.67
C ASP A 186 -22.41 -71.81 -12.19
N VAL A 187 -21.12 -71.84 -11.85
CA VAL A 187 -20.64 -71.53 -10.49
C VAL A 187 -21.07 -70.12 -10.05
N ALA A 188 -20.95 -69.13 -10.94
CA ALA A 188 -21.37 -67.76 -10.63
C ALA A 188 -22.90 -67.65 -10.38
N LYS A 189 -23.71 -68.40 -11.13
CA LYS A 189 -25.17 -68.47 -10.90
C LYS A 189 -25.48 -69.14 -9.57
N GLU A 190 -24.75 -70.18 -9.19
CA GLU A 190 -24.90 -70.86 -7.90
C GLU A 190 -24.59 -69.91 -6.75
N ILE A 191 -23.43 -69.23 -6.77
CA ILE A 191 -23.05 -68.23 -5.77
C ILE A 191 -24.11 -67.13 -5.66
N ARG A 192 -24.58 -66.62 -6.80
CA ARG A 192 -25.64 -65.59 -6.82
C ARG A 192 -26.93 -66.10 -6.17
N SER A 193 -27.31 -67.34 -6.43
CA SER A 193 -28.52 -67.95 -5.89
C SER A 193 -28.39 -68.21 -4.38
N GLU A 194 -27.22 -68.65 -3.90
CA GLU A 194 -26.92 -68.80 -2.48
C GLU A 194 -27.04 -67.45 -1.75
N LEU A 195 -26.37 -66.40 -2.26
CA LEU A 195 -26.41 -65.05 -1.66
C LEU A 195 -27.83 -64.46 -1.61
N LEU A 196 -28.64 -64.73 -2.65
CA LEU A 196 -30.05 -64.36 -2.67
C LEU A 196 -30.86 -65.15 -1.63
N SER A 197 -30.64 -66.47 -1.53
CA SER A 197 -31.37 -67.34 -0.61
C SER A 197 -31.09 -67.02 0.87
N ARG A 198 -29.85 -66.67 1.21
CA ARG A 198 -29.45 -66.24 2.56
C ARG A 198 -29.98 -64.84 2.90
N GLY A 199 -30.37 -64.07 1.90
CA GLY A 199 -30.76 -62.67 2.03
C GLY A 199 -29.59 -61.76 2.42
N ASP A 200 -28.34 -62.21 2.23
CA ASP A 200 -27.15 -61.47 2.65
C ASP A 200 -27.02 -60.15 1.89
N ILE A 201 -27.39 -60.15 0.60
CA ILE A 201 -27.43 -58.94 -0.24
C ILE A 201 -28.43 -57.92 0.33
N GLN A 202 -29.62 -58.38 0.71
CA GLN A 202 -30.66 -57.51 1.26
C GLN A 202 -30.22 -56.93 2.60
N LYS A 203 -29.72 -57.76 3.51
CA LYS A 203 -29.21 -57.33 4.83
C LYS A 203 -28.05 -56.34 4.70
N PHE A 204 -27.13 -56.58 3.77
CA PHE A 204 -26.00 -55.68 3.52
C PHE A 204 -26.50 -54.30 3.08
N TRP A 205 -27.40 -54.24 2.11
CA TRP A 205 -27.93 -52.97 1.63
C TRP A 205 -28.83 -52.28 2.66
N ASP A 206 -29.62 -53.01 3.43
CA ASP A 206 -30.44 -52.44 4.50
C ASP A 206 -29.56 -51.86 5.61
N ALA A 207 -28.49 -52.57 6.00
CA ALA A 207 -27.52 -52.07 6.97
C ALA A 207 -26.80 -50.82 6.44
N LYS A 208 -26.35 -50.85 5.19
CA LYS A 208 -25.68 -49.70 4.56
C LYS A 208 -26.63 -48.51 4.44
N LEU A 209 -27.89 -48.74 4.04
CA LEU A 209 -28.90 -47.69 3.95
C LEU A 209 -29.23 -47.11 5.34
N SER A 210 -29.25 -47.93 6.38
CA SER A 210 -29.45 -47.46 7.76
C SER A 210 -28.27 -46.64 8.27
N GLU A 211 -27.03 -47.04 7.94
CA GLU A 211 -25.82 -46.30 8.29
C GLU A 211 -25.83 -44.91 7.63
N GLU A 212 -26.11 -44.84 6.33
CA GLU A 212 -26.17 -43.57 5.60
C GLU A 212 -27.32 -42.67 6.10
N LYS A 213 -28.47 -43.26 6.51
CA LYS A 213 -29.55 -42.49 7.15
C LYS A 213 -29.10 -41.88 8.48
N ASN A 214 -28.45 -42.66 9.33
CA ASN A 214 -27.94 -42.17 10.62
C ASN A 214 -26.89 -41.08 10.41
N HIS A 215 -25.99 -41.29 9.45
CA HIS A 215 -25.00 -40.29 9.06
C HIS A 215 -25.66 -38.99 8.58
N GLY A 216 -26.71 -39.08 7.77
CA GLY A 216 -27.52 -37.93 7.35
C GLY A 216 -28.14 -37.18 8.52
N SER A 217 -28.74 -37.90 9.48
CA SER A 217 -29.30 -37.29 10.70
C SER A 217 -28.25 -36.63 11.60
N ASP A 218 -27.06 -37.22 11.71
CA ASP A 218 -25.95 -36.64 12.48
C ASP A 218 -25.44 -35.35 11.84
N ILE A 219 -25.29 -35.32 10.50
CA ILE A 219 -24.93 -34.09 9.77
C ILE A 219 -26.01 -33.03 9.92
N GLU A 220 -27.28 -33.40 9.78
CA GLU A 220 -28.40 -32.47 9.94
C GLU A 220 -28.42 -31.84 11.33
N ARG A 221 -28.18 -32.65 12.38
CA ARG A 221 -28.04 -32.16 13.76
C ARG A 221 -26.90 -31.14 13.89
N LEU A 222 -25.71 -31.46 13.36
CA LEU A 222 -24.55 -30.56 13.40
C LEU A 222 -24.80 -29.27 12.60
N TYR A 223 -25.49 -29.36 11.47
CA TYR A 223 -25.88 -28.21 10.67
C TYR A 223 -26.83 -27.29 11.44
N LEU A 224 -27.87 -27.85 12.08
CA LEU A 224 -28.81 -27.07 12.89
C LEU A 224 -28.12 -26.41 14.09
N GLU A 225 -27.18 -27.11 14.75
CA GLU A 225 -26.36 -26.55 15.82
C GLU A 225 -25.52 -25.36 15.33
N ALA A 226 -24.84 -25.50 14.19
CA ALA A 226 -24.07 -24.42 13.58
C ALA A 226 -24.94 -23.21 13.21
N VAL A 227 -26.15 -23.43 12.69
CA VAL A 227 -27.12 -22.37 12.38
C VAL A 227 -27.55 -21.65 13.66
N ASN A 228 -27.87 -22.39 14.73
CA ASN A 228 -28.26 -21.80 16.02
C ASN A 228 -27.13 -20.94 16.61
N ASN A 229 -25.90 -21.44 16.60
CA ASN A 229 -24.72 -20.70 17.06
C ASN A 229 -24.53 -19.40 16.25
N LEU A 230 -24.71 -19.46 14.93
CA LEU A 230 -24.61 -18.27 14.07
C LEU A 230 -25.70 -17.25 14.37
N VAL A 231 -26.93 -17.69 14.66
CA VAL A 231 -28.03 -16.80 15.03
C VAL A 231 -27.76 -16.13 16.37
N GLU A 232 -27.26 -16.88 17.36
CA GLU A 232 -26.87 -16.33 18.66
C GLU A 232 -25.76 -15.29 18.52
N GLU A 233 -24.72 -15.59 17.74
CA GLU A 233 -23.62 -14.65 17.51
C GLU A 233 -24.10 -13.39 16.79
N LYS A 234 -24.99 -13.52 15.79
CA LYS A 234 -25.58 -12.38 15.11
C LYS A 234 -26.36 -11.49 16.10
N PHE A 235 -27.12 -12.08 17.01
CA PHE A 235 -27.85 -11.35 18.03
C PHE A 235 -26.89 -10.61 18.98
N ASN A 236 -25.80 -11.26 19.40
CA ASN A 236 -24.75 -10.63 20.22
C ASN A 236 -24.09 -9.45 19.50
N GLN A 237 -23.76 -9.61 18.21
CA GLN A 237 -23.19 -8.55 17.40
C GLN A 237 -24.15 -7.36 17.24
N GLU A 238 -25.45 -7.62 17.01
CA GLU A 238 -26.46 -6.57 16.91
C GLU A 238 -26.60 -5.80 18.23
N LYS A 239 -26.57 -6.49 19.37
CA LYS A 239 -26.54 -5.86 20.69
C LYS A 239 -25.32 -4.95 20.87
N ILE A 240 -24.12 -5.44 20.54
CA ILE A 240 -22.87 -4.65 20.60
C ILE A 240 -22.98 -3.42 19.70
N ASN A 241 -23.52 -3.56 18.48
CA ASN A 241 -23.68 -2.45 17.55
C ASN A 241 -24.65 -1.38 18.09
N VAL A 242 -25.75 -1.79 18.70
CA VAL A 242 -26.70 -0.87 19.34
C VAL A 242 -26.03 -0.08 20.46
N ASP A 243 -25.24 -0.73 21.31
CA ASP A 243 -24.54 -0.06 22.40
C ASP A 243 -23.43 0.88 21.87
N PHE A 244 -22.68 0.46 20.86
CA PHE A 244 -21.71 1.32 20.16
C PHE A 244 -22.36 2.59 19.58
N LEU A 245 -23.52 2.46 18.92
CA LEU A 245 -24.24 3.62 18.38
C LEU A 245 -24.72 4.58 19.48
N LYS A 246 -25.11 4.07 20.66
CA LYS A 246 -25.44 4.93 21.81
C LYS A 246 -24.21 5.68 22.31
N GLU A 247 -23.07 5.00 22.43
CA GLU A 247 -21.80 5.64 22.82
C GLU A 247 -21.39 6.71 21.81
N GLN A 248 -21.50 6.42 20.51
CA GLN A 248 -21.22 7.38 19.45
C GLN A 248 -22.12 8.62 19.56
N ALA A 249 -23.43 8.42 19.75
CA ALA A 249 -24.36 9.53 19.93
C ALA A 249 -24.04 10.37 21.18
N ALA A 250 -23.65 9.73 22.29
CA ALA A 250 -23.23 10.42 23.51
C ALA A 250 -21.95 11.25 23.29
N MET A 251 -20.97 10.70 22.58
CA MET A 251 -19.74 11.40 22.21
C MET A 251 -20.01 12.59 21.29
N ASP A 252 -20.93 12.46 20.34
CA ASP A 252 -21.34 13.57 19.48
C ASP A 252 -22.04 14.68 20.29
N CYS A 253 -22.90 14.33 21.25
CA CYS A 253 -23.50 15.30 22.17
C CYS A 253 -22.42 16.03 22.98
N GLN A 254 -21.44 15.31 23.55
CA GLN A 254 -20.34 15.93 24.29
C GLN A 254 -19.51 16.86 23.40
N LYS A 255 -19.21 16.43 22.17
CA LYS A 255 -18.49 17.26 21.19
C LYS A 255 -19.23 18.55 20.88
N GLN A 256 -20.55 18.50 20.70
CA GLN A 256 -21.37 19.70 20.48
C GLN A 256 -21.33 20.64 21.69
N MET A 257 -21.40 20.12 22.91
CA MET A 257 -21.25 20.93 24.12
C MET A 257 -19.88 21.61 24.18
N MET A 258 -18.80 20.88 23.89
CA MET A 258 -17.45 21.43 23.86
C MET A 258 -17.28 22.52 22.79
N LEU A 259 -17.92 22.37 21.63
CA LEU A 259 -17.94 23.40 20.59
C LEU A 259 -18.68 24.67 21.05
N SER A 260 -19.81 24.52 21.76
CA SER A 260 -20.54 25.65 22.35
C SER A 260 -19.70 26.38 23.39
N LEU A 261 -19.11 25.64 24.34
CA LEU A 261 -18.23 26.21 25.37
C LEU A 261 -17.02 26.92 24.76
N LYS A 262 -16.42 26.34 23.73
CA LYS A 262 -15.32 26.99 23.00
C LYS A 262 -15.78 28.33 22.42
N LYS A 263 -16.95 28.38 21.79
CA LYS A 263 -17.51 29.63 21.24
C LYS A 263 -17.73 30.68 22.34
N GLU A 264 -18.28 30.28 23.49
CA GLU A 264 -18.46 31.19 24.63
C GLU A 264 -17.12 31.74 25.16
N VAL A 265 -16.09 30.89 25.26
CA VAL A 265 -14.73 31.31 25.65
C VAL A 265 -14.14 32.28 24.63
N ASP A 266 -14.29 32.02 23.33
CA ASP A 266 -13.84 32.91 22.27
C ASP A 266 -14.56 34.28 22.37
N GLU A 267 -15.89 34.29 22.59
CA GLU A 267 -16.67 35.52 22.78
C GLU A 267 -16.26 36.32 24.04
N ILE A 268 -15.98 35.65 25.16
CA ILE A 268 -15.49 36.31 26.39
C ILE A 268 -14.08 36.85 26.16
N SER A 269 -13.23 36.09 25.47
CA SER A 269 -11.86 36.52 25.14
C SER A 269 -11.87 37.79 24.28
N ASP A 270 -12.73 37.86 23.26
CA ASP A 270 -12.88 39.04 22.41
C ASP A 270 -13.42 40.26 23.19
N LYS A 271 -14.39 40.05 24.08
CA LYS A 271 -14.88 41.11 24.99
C LYS A 271 -13.79 41.60 25.93
N LEU A 272 -13.00 40.69 26.51
CA LEU A 272 -11.90 41.06 27.38
C LEU A 272 -10.81 41.84 26.61
N ALA A 273 -10.55 41.47 25.35
CA ALA A 273 -9.63 42.20 24.50
C ALA A 273 -10.11 43.62 24.21
N SER A 274 -11.41 43.81 23.93
CA SER A 274 -11.99 45.14 23.71
C SER A 274 -12.00 45.99 24.98
N GLU A 275 -12.37 45.43 26.14
CA GLU A 275 -12.30 46.12 27.43
C GLU A 275 -10.86 46.51 27.80
N ARG A 276 -9.87 45.66 27.51
CA ARG A 276 -8.44 45.99 27.73
C ARG A 276 -8.00 47.20 26.92
N VAL A 277 -8.48 47.36 25.68
CA VAL A 277 -8.18 48.54 24.85
C VAL A 277 -8.77 49.79 25.48
N ILE A 278 -10.04 49.75 25.90
CA ILE A 278 -10.71 50.87 26.56
C ILE A 278 -9.98 51.24 27.87
N TYR A 279 -9.69 50.25 28.72
CA TYR A 279 -8.95 50.48 29.96
C TYR A 279 -7.58 51.13 29.73
N VAL A 280 -6.85 50.71 28.69
CA VAL A 280 -5.55 51.30 28.34
C VAL A 280 -5.72 52.76 27.90
N ASP A 281 -6.74 53.07 27.11
CA ASP A 281 -7.06 54.44 26.67
C ASP A 281 -7.49 55.35 27.83
N GLU A 282 -8.38 54.86 28.71
CA GLU A 282 -8.78 55.56 29.93
C GLU A 282 -7.58 55.81 30.84
N LYS A 283 -6.70 54.80 31.02
CA LYS A 283 -5.47 54.95 31.79
C LYS A 283 -4.55 56.02 31.18
N GLN A 284 -4.39 56.05 29.86
CA GLN A 284 -3.59 57.09 29.18
C GLN A 284 -4.21 58.48 29.37
N THR A 285 -5.53 58.58 29.30
CA THR A 285 -6.28 59.82 29.53
C THR A 285 -6.09 60.32 30.96
N VAL A 286 -6.23 59.45 31.97
CA VAL A 286 -5.98 59.79 33.37
C VAL A 286 -4.53 60.24 33.58
N GLN A 287 -3.56 59.55 32.97
CA GLN A 287 -2.15 59.96 33.02
C GLN A 287 -1.91 61.34 32.39
N LYS A 288 -2.63 61.67 31.31
CA LYS A 288 -2.57 63.01 30.71
C LYS A 288 -3.15 64.07 31.66
N LEU A 289 -4.34 63.83 32.21
CA LEU A 289 -4.97 64.74 33.17
C LEU A 289 -4.11 64.95 34.42
N LEU A 290 -3.45 63.91 34.91
CA LEU A 290 -2.50 64.00 36.01
C LEU A 290 -1.35 64.97 35.66
N ARG A 291 -0.72 64.80 34.50
CA ARG A 291 0.35 65.70 34.03
C ARG A 291 -0.12 67.14 33.87
N ASP A 292 -1.32 67.34 33.30
CA ASP A 292 -1.90 68.68 33.14
C ASP A 292 -2.15 69.34 34.50
N LEU A 293 -2.62 68.57 35.50
CA LEU A 293 -2.83 69.05 36.86
C LEU A 293 -1.52 69.36 37.59
N GLU A 294 -0.50 68.51 37.44
CA GLU A 294 0.85 68.77 37.95
C GLU A 294 1.44 70.06 37.36
N PHE A 295 1.32 70.26 36.05
CA PHE A 295 1.74 71.50 35.40
C PHE A 295 1.00 72.73 35.94
N LYS A 296 -0.32 72.63 36.12
CA LYS A 296 -1.11 73.72 36.71
C LYS A 296 -0.75 73.99 38.16
N HIS A 297 -0.40 72.96 38.92
CA HIS A 297 0.10 73.13 40.28
C HIS A 297 1.42 73.92 40.30
N GLU A 298 2.33 73.61 39.38
CA GLU A 298 3.60 74.35 39.22
C GLU A 298 3.36 75.82 38.86
N GLU A 299 2.46 76.11 37.91
CA GLU A 299 2.08 77.49 37.55
C GLU A 299 1.50 78.26 38.76
N ILE A 300 0.71 77.58 39.59
CA ILE A 300 0.20 78.16 40.84
C ILE A 300 1.34 78.39 41.86
N LEU A 301 2.32 77.50 41.97
CA LEU A 301 3.47 77.67 42.85
C LEU A 301 4.33 78.86 42.40
N ASP A 302 4.58 79.02 41.10
CA ASP A 302 5.30 80.14 40.52
C ASP A 302 4.59 81.47 40.80
N THR A 303 3.29 81.55 40.52
CA THR A 303 2.50 82.76 40.78
C THR A 303 2.36 83.08 42.27
N LYS A 304 2.32 82.05 43.13
CA LYS A 304 2.39 82.25 44.58
C LYS A 304 3.74 82.85 44.97
N SER A 305 4.84 82.35 44.42
CA SER A 305 6.20 82.86 44.67
C SER A 305 6.33 84.33 44.25
N THR A 306 5.80 84.70 43.07
CA THR A 306 5.80 86.11 42.62
C THR A 306 4.96 87.00 43.54
N LEU A 307 3.77 86.56 43.95
CA LEU A 307 2.94 87.30 44.91
C LEU A 307 3.58 87.41 46.29
N GLU A 308 4.30 86.39 46.76
CA GLU A 308 5.08 86.46 48.00
C GLU A 308 6.19 87.50 47.88
N ALA A 309 6.93 87.53 46.77
CA ALA A 309 7.93 88.57 46.51
C ALA A 309 7.32 89.98 46.44
N GLU A 310 6.17 90.16 45.77
CA GLU A 310 5.44 91.44 45.75
C GLU A 310 4.96 91.86 47.14
N LYS A 311 4.46 90.91 47.94
CA LYS A 311 4.05 91.15 49.33
C LYS A 311 5.23 91.62 50.17
N GLU A 312 6.40 91.00 50.03
CA GLU A 312 7.63 91.45 50.70
C GLU A 312 8.04 92.86 50.24
N ALA A 313 7.98 93.15 48.94
CA ALA A 313 8.24 94.49 48.41
C ALA A 313 7.28 95.54 49.00
N LEU A 314 5.98 95.22 49.11
CA LEU A 314 4.99 96.08 49.74
C LEU A 314 5.25 96.28 51.23
N GLN A 315 5.69 95.24 51.96
CA GLN A 315 6.09 95.37 53.36
C GLN A 315 7.30 96.29 53.54
N MET A 316 8.30 96.19 52.65
CA MET A 316 9.44 97.11 52.63
C MET A 316 8.99 98.55 52.37
N LEU A 317 8.12 98.77 51.38
CA LEU A 317 7.54 100.08 51.04
C LEU A 317 6.75 100.69 52.20
N ARG A 318 5.88 99.92 52.86
CA ARG A 318 5.13 100.38 54.04
C ARG A 318 6.06 100.84 55.14
N SER A 319 7.07 100.03 55.47
CA SER A 319 8.05 100.37 56.51
C SER A 319 8.79 101.67 56.19
N TRP A 320 9.11 101.90 54.91
CA TRP A 320 9.73 103.15 54.46
C TRP A 320 8.80 104.36 54.58
N VAL A 321 7.52 104.23 54.21
CA VAL A 321 6.53 105.30 54.35
C VAL A 321 6.29 105.63 55.82
N GLU A 322 6.18 104.62 56.68
CA GLU A 322 6.06 104.79 58.13
C GLU A 322 7.29 105.50 58.71
N ASP A 323 8.50 105.16 58.25
CA ASP A 323 9.73 105.88 58.58
C ASP A 323 9.70 107.34 58.16
N GLU A 324 9.29 107.63 56.94
CA GLU A 324 9.22 109.00 56.43
C GLU A 324 8.11 109.81 57.12
N ALA A 325 7.00 109.18 57.50
CA ALA A 325 5.95 109.77 58.33
C ALA A 325 6.44 110.08 59.75
N ARG A 326 7.24 109.19 60.37
CA ARG A 326 7.90 109.49 61.65
C ARG A 326 8.86 110.67 61.52
N ARG A 327 9.64 110.72 60.44
CA ARG A 327 10.52 111.86 60.15
C ARG A 327 9.75 113.14 59.88
N SER A 328 8.60 113.09 59.20
CA SER A 328 7.77 114.26 58.93
C SER A 328 7.06 114.77 60.19
N GLN A 329 6.60 113.88 61.09
CA GLN A 329 6.12 114.24 62.42
C GLN A 329 7.24 114.86 63.27
N ALA A 330 8.48 114.36 63.18
CA ALA A 330 9.62 115.00 63.83
C ALA A 330 9.89 116.41 63.25
N ARG A 331 9.75 116.61 61.93
CA ARG A 331 9.80 117.95 61.29
C ARG A 331 8.66 118.85 61.76
N ALA A 332 7.45 118.31 61.96
CA ALA A 332 6.30 119.05 62.48
C ALA A 332 6.44 119.40 63.98
N ALA A 333 7.07 118.55 64.78
CA ALA A 333 7.41 118.85 66.17
C ALA A 333 8.41 120.01 66.28
N ILE A 334 9.36 120.13 65.34
CA ILE A 334 10.30 121.26 65.26
C ILE A 334 9.59 122.57 64.84
N LEU A 335 8.49 122.50 64.09
CA LEU A 335 7.67 123.68 63.76
C LEU A 335 6.89 124.27 64.96
N SER A 336 6.81 123.54 66.09
CA SER A 336 6.24 124.08 67.35
C SER A 336 7.09 125.17 68.02
N GLU A 337 8.28 125.49 67.48
CA GLU A 337 9.11 126.65 67.86
C GLU A 337 8.52 128.02 67.46
N HIS A 338 7.46 128.08 66.63
CA HIS A 338 6.72 129.34 66.41
C HIS A 338 6.02 129.87 67.66
N GLN A 339 5.91 129.06 68.73
CA GLN A 339 5.36 129.47 70.01
C GLN A 339 6.34 130.32 70.85
N ARG A 340 7.66 130.34 70.53
CA ARG A 340 8.67 131.18 71.20
C ARG A 340 8.75 132.61 70.64
N LEU A 341 8.32 132.83 69.40
CA LEU A 341 8.21 134.19 68.81
C LEU A 341 7.10 135.02 69.48
N GLN A 342 6.01 134.37 69.91
CA GLN A 342 4.91 135.04 70.63
C GLN A 342 5.29 135.43 72.08
N GLN A 343 6.22 134.69 72.71
CA GLN A 343 6.74 135.03 74.05
C GLN A 343 7.76 136.19 74.02
N LEU A 344 8.50 136.36 72.92
CA LEU A 344 9.38 137.52 72.73
C LEU A 344 8.59 138.83 72.53
N GLU A 345 7.43 138.76 71.85
CA GLU A 345 6.58 139.93 71.60
C GLU A 345 5.90 140.48 72.87
N HIS A 346 5.73 139.64 73.91
CA HIS A 346 5.10 140.04 75.17
C HIS A 346 6.11 140.51 76.25
N ALA A 347 7.41 140.22 76.10
CA ALA A 347 8.45 140.60 77.06
C ALA A 347 9.13 141.97 76.76
N CYS A 348 8.86 142.59 75.60
CA CYS A 348 9.51 143.83 75.15
C CYS A 348 8.54 145.00 74.92
N VAL A 349 7.45 145.10 75.70
CA VAL A 349 6.41 146.13 75.55
C VAL A 349 6.93 147.56 75.80
N ASP A 350 8.01 147.73 76.57
CA ASP A 350 8.52 149.05 76.97
C ASP A 350 9.56 149.67 75.99
N PHE A 351 9.99 148.96 74.94
CA PHE A 351 11.05 149.43 74.00
C PHE A 351 10.65 149.31 72.51
N LYS A 352 9.59 150.02 72.12
CA LYS A 352 9.03 150.02 70.75
C LYS A 352 10.02 150.39 69.63
N SER A 353 11.04 151.21 69.92
CA SER A 353 12.05 151.63 68.93
C SER A 353 13.02 150.53 68.53
N PHE A 354 13.34 149.58 69.43
CA PHE A 354 14.24 148.46 69.15
C PHE A 354 13.57 147.36 68.32
N ILE A 355 12.31 147.04 68.62
CA ILE A 355 11.54 146.03 67.88
C ILE A 355 11.33 146.46 66.42
N ASN A 356 11.04 147.74 66.17
CA ASN A 356 10.94 148.25 64.80
C ASN A 356 12.29 148.17 64.07
N TYR A 357 13.41 148.46 64.74
CA TYR A 357 14.73 148.30 64.12
C TYR A 357 15.02 146.85 63.70
N VAL A 358 14.71 145.85 64.53
CA VAL A 358 14.95 144.43 64.20
C VAL A 358 14.00 143.93 63.12
N LYS A 359 12.71 144.31 63.18
CA LYS A 359 11.74 143.96 62.13
C LYS A 359 12.13 144.60 60.79
N ASP A 360 12.34 145.91 60.75
CA ASP A 360 12.51 146.66 59.50
C ASP A 360 13.92 146.52 58.89
N THR A 361 14.95 146.31 59.71
CA THR A 361 16.35 146.22 59.21
C THR A 361 16.78 144.78 58.89
N TRP A 362 16.32 143.78 59.65
CA TRP A 362 16.85 142.40 59.55
C TRP A 362 15.81 141.37 59.09
N LEU A 363 14.60 141.36 59.66
CA LEU A 363 13.60 140.32 59.37
C LEU A 363 12.87 140.54 58.04
N THR A 364 12.40 141.75 57.75
CA THR A 364 11.59 142.01 56.54
C THR A 364 12.41 141.90 55.24
N PRO A 365 13.64 142.43 55.13
CA PRO A 365 14.42 142.35 53.88
C PRO A 365 15.16 141.03 53.67
N TYR A 366 15.50 140.30 54.75
CA TYR A 366 16.42 139.15 54.69
C TYR A 366 15.83 137.81 55.18
N SER A 367 14.54 137.73 55.49
CA SER A 367 13.86 136.49 55.94
C SER A 367 14.11 135.30 55.01
N HIS A 368 14.02 135.49 53.69
CA HIS A 368 14.28 134.42 52.73
C HIS A 368 15.72 133.91 52.80
N ARG A 369 16.72 134.79 52.98
CA ARG A 369 18.14 134.39 53.08
C ARG A 369 18.46 133.69 54.40
N LEU A 370 17.78 134.05 55.49
CA LEU A 370 17.88 133.36 56.77
C LEU A 370 17.25 131.97 56.72
N VAL A 371 16.08 131.83 56.08
CA VAL A 371 15.42 130.53 55.86
C VAL A 371 16.24 129.66 54.89
N GLU A 372 16.82 130.25 53.84
CA GLU A 372 17.68 129.55 52.87
C GLU A 372 19.02 129.11 53.48
N ALA A 373 19.66 129.93 54.32
CA ALA A 373 20.86 129.55 55.07
C ALA A 373 20.59 128.43 56.10
N TRP A 374 19.37 128.40 56.68
CA TRP A 374 18.95 127.34 57.60
C TRP A 374 18.58 126.04 56.88
N ILE A 375 17.86 126.12 55.75
CA ILE A 375 17.54 124.96 54.90
C ILE A 375 18.82 124.34 54.32
N ASN A 376 19.82 125.15 53.97
CA ASN A 376 21.10 124.68 53.42
C ASN A 376 22.08 124.10 54.46
N GLN A 377 21.77 124.14 55.77
CA GLN A 377 22.52 123.42 56.81
C GLN A 377 21.88 122.08 57.20
N VAL A 378 20.69 121.75 56.67
CA VAL A 378 19.99 120.50 56.98
C VAL A 378 20.24 119.48 55.88
N LEU A 379 20.90 118.38 56.24
CA LEU A 379 21.17 117.25 55.36
C LEU A 379 19.87 116.51 55.01
N HIS A 380 19.45 116.59 53.75
CA HIS A 380 18.37 115.78 53.22
C HIS A 380 18.96 114.57 52.49
N LEU A 381 18.73 113.36 53.02
CA LEU A 381 19.22 112.11 52.40
C LEU A 381 20.75 112.04 52.27
N GLY A 382 21.52 112.59 53.21
CA GLY A 382 22.96 112.34 53.27
C GLY A 382 23.84 113.16 52.30
N ASN A 383 23.32 114.09 51.47
CA ASN A 383 24.17 114.93 50.62
C ASN A 383 23.52 116.25 50.14
N THR A 384 24.35 117.21 49.71
CA THR A 384 23.98 118.59 49.34
C THR A 384 24.14 118.84 47.83
N THR A 385 23.34 118.20 46.96
CA THR A 385 23.36 118.47 45.50
C THR A 385 21.98 118.40 44.82
N THR A 386 21.85 119.04 43.65
CA THR A 386 20.59 119.48 43.02
C THR A 386 19.87 118.48 42.10
N ASN A 387 20.25 117.20 42.03
CA ASN A 387 19.60 116.24 41.12
C ASN A 387 18.97 115.04 41.87
N ARG A 388 17.68 115.19 42.21
CA ARG A 388 16.90 114.24 43.02
C ARG A 388 16.45 112.97 42.26
N VAL A 389 16.48 112.97 40.92
CA VAL A 389 15.92 111.89 40.09
C VAL A 389 16.94 110.77 39.85
N GLU A 390 18.22 111.10 39.67
CA GLU A 390 19.25 110.08 39.40
C GLU A 390 19.56 109.19 40.62
N PHE A 391 19.36 109.69 41.85
CA PHE A 391 19.60 108.90 43.05
C PHE A 391 18.51 107.84 43.29
N ALA A 392 17.23 108.21 43.09
CA ALA A 392 16.14 107.24 43.12
C ALA A 392 16.40 106.11 42.11
N HIS A 393 16.99 106.43 40.96
CA HIS A 393 17.39 105.46 39.96
C HIS A 393 18.56 104.56 40.41
N TRP A 394 19.63 105.13 41.00
CA TRP A 394 20.78 104.35 41.48
C TRP A 394 20.43 103.40 42.62
N LYS A 395 19.60 103.83 43.60
CA LYS A 395 19.21 102.98 44.73
C LYS A 395 18.28 101.84 44.29
N LEU A 396 17.41 102.10 43.32
CA LEU A 396 16.54 101.08 42.72
C LEU A 396 17.36 100.08 41.89
N LYS A 397 18.44 100.53 41.23
CA LYS A 397 19.40 99.68 40.53
C LYS A 397 20.23 98.79 41.46
N GLU A 398 20.70 99.31 42.59
CA GLU A 398 21.42 98.53 43.62
C GLU A 398 20.53 97.44 44.25
N MET A 399 19.23 97.72 44.45
CA MET A 399 18.28 96.74 44.97
C MET A 399 17.84 95.70 43.92
N LEU A 400 17.84 96.06 42.63
CA LEU A 400 17.59 95.13 41.52
C LEU A 400 18.79 94.23 41.23
N GLU A 401 20.02 94.73 41.32
CA GLU A 401 21.24 93.93 41.11
C GLU A 401 21.42 92.83 42.16
N ASN A 402 20.91 93.03 43.39
CA ASN A 402 20.92 91.98 44.43
C ASN A 402 19.82 90.91 44.28
N ASN A 403 18.86 91.08 43.37
CA ASN A 403 17.79 90.10 43.10
C ASN A 403 18.00 89.28 41.81
N LEU A 404 19.16 89.41 41.15
CA LEU A 404 19.52 88.64 39.95
C LEU A 404 20.02 87.21 40.28
N GLY A 405 19.32 86.53 41.19
CA GLY A 405 19.56 85.13 41.57
C GLY A 405 18.58 84.16 40.92
N GLY A 406 18.78 83.85 39.63
CA GLY A 406 18.46 82.52 39.09
C GLY A 406 17.10 82.30 38.40
N MET A 407 16.85 82.98 37.28
CA MET A 407 16.11 82.35 36.16
C MET A 407 17.13 81.87 35.12
N CYS A 408 16.93 80.65 34.60
CA CYS A 408 17.68 80.00 33.51
C CYS A 408 18.92 79.15 33.89
N LYS A 409 18.71 78.01 34.56
CA LYS A 409 19.24 76.65 34.23
C LYS A 409 18.28 75.65 34.92
N CYS A 410 17.37 74.96 34.25
CA CYS A 410 17.63 73.79 33.39
C CYS A 410 16.49 73.58 32.40
N TRP A 411 16.91 73.21 31.18
CA TRP A 411 16.14 72.42 30.23
C TRP A 411 15.78 71.04 30.79
#